data_AF-A0A315EAB2-F1
#
_entry.id   AF-A0A315EAB2-F1
#
_cell.length_a   1.000
_cell.length_b   1.000
_cell.length_c   1.000
_cell.angle_alpha   90.00
_cell.angle_beta   90.00
_cell.angle_gamma   90.00
#
_symmetry.space_group_name_H-M   'P 1'
#
loop_
_entity.id
_entity.type
_entity.pdbx_description
1 polymer ?
#
loop_
_entity_poly.entity_id
_entity_poly.type
_entity_poly.pdbx_seq_one_letter_code
_entity_poly.pdbx_strand_id
1 'polypeptide(L)' 'MSLDLTVRHGYEVEVAQVDETNLVMTVLVANSDGKASGRHIFNLKTLPGADLVKVCREAYPIAFEELAP' A
#
# COMPACT_ATOMS: atom_id res chain seq x y z
N MET A 1 -1.35 -7.93 -10.21
CA MET A 1 -1.62 -8.56 -8.91
C MET A 1 -2.49 -7.58 -8.16
N SER A 2 -3.71 -7.96 -7.79
CA SER A 2 -4.61 -7.08 -7.03
C SER A 2 -4.56 -7.55 -5.59
N LEU A 3 -4.08 -6.70 -4.68
CA LEU A 3 -4.13 -6.95 -3.24
C LEU A 3 -5.48 -6.44 -2.73
N ASP A 4 -6.22 -7.27 -1.99
CA ASP A 4 -7.43 -6.84 -1.30
C ASP A 4 -7.06 -5.92 -0.14
N LEU A 5 -7.00 -4.63 -0.44
CA LEU A 5 -6.69 -3.56 0.50
C LEU A 5 -7.95 -2.74 0.74
N THR A 6 -8.56 -2.91 1.91
CA THR A 6 -9.61 -2.00 2.38
C THR A 6 -8.99 -0.65 2.74
N VAL A 7 -9.08 0.29 1.81
CA VAL A 7 -8.54 1.65 1.93
C VAL A 7 -9.56 2.53 2.63
N ARG A 8 -9.10 3.35 3.57
CA ARG A 8 -9.93 4.32 4.31
C ARG A 8 -10.45 5.40 3.35
N HIS A 9 -11.71 5.81 3.54
CA HIS A 9 -12.30 6.90 2.77
C HIS A 9 -11.41 8.17 2.78
N GLY A 10 -11.19 8.75 1.59
CA GLY A 10 -10.30 9.89 1.40
C GLY A 10 -8.86 9.52 1.03
N TYR A 11 -8.54 8.23 0.95
CA TYR A 11 -7.27 7.73 0.43
C TYR A 11 -7.52 6.82 -0.78
N GLU A 12 -6.53 6.76 -1.67
CA GLU A 12 -6.43 5.79 -2.74
C GLU A 12 -5.03 5.18 -2.66
N VAL A 13 -4.94 3.86 -2.80
CA VAL A 13 -3.68 3.13 -2.70
C VAL A 13 -3.50 2.28 -3.94
N GLU A 14 -2.43 2.52 -4.66
CA GLU A 14 -2.01 1.72 -5.79
C GLU A 14 -0.80 0.88 -5.38
N VAL A 15 -0.88 -0.43 -5.61
CA VAL A 15 0.26 -1.32 -5.40
C VAL A 15 0.62 -2.00 -6.70
N ALA A 16 1.84 -1.77 -7.16
CA ALA A 16 2.37 -2.30 -8.39
C ALA A 16 3.69 -3.02 -8.14
N GLN A 17 3.80 -4.26 -8.59
CA GLN A 17 5.09 -4.92 -8.67
C GLN A 17 5.80 -4.41 -9.91
N VAL A 18 6.93 -3.71 -9.71
CA VAL A 18 7.66 -3.06 -10.80
C VAL A 18 8.74 -3.97 -11.40
N ASP A 19 9.20 -4.96 -10.65
CA ASP A 19 10.10 -6.02 -11.09
C ASP A 19 9.99 -7.26 -10.18
N GLU A 20 10.79 -8.29 -10.43
CA GLU A 20 10.78 -9.54 -9.65
C GLU A 20 11.12 -9.37 -8.16
N THR A 21 11.66 -8.21 -7.78
CA THR A 21 12.24 -7.95 -6.47
C THR A 21 11.62 -6.77 -5.76
N ASN A 22 10.89 -5.90 -6.46
CA ASN A 22 10.38 -4.65 -5.91
C ASN A 22 8.87 -4.51 -6.08
N LEU A 23 8.21 -4.21 -4.96
CA LEU A 23 6.81 -3.81 -4.90
C LEU A 23 6.75 -2.32 -4.56
N VAL A 24 6.05 -1.53 -5.34
CA VAL A 24 5.84 -0.11 -5.09
C VAL A 24 4.40 0.10 -4.65
N MET A 25 4.24 0.74 -3.51
CA MET A 25 2.95 1.22 -3.00
C MET A 25 2.94 2.75 -3.11
N THR A 26 1.98 3.28 -3.84
CA THR A 26 1.69 4.71 -3.92
C THR A 26 0.41 4.99 -3.16
N VAL A 27 0.46 5.96 -2.27
CA VAL A 27 -0.69 6.45 -1.50
C VAL A 27 -1.03 7.85 -1.99
N LEU A 28 -2.27 8.03 -2.38
CA LEU A 28 -2.87 9.27 -2.84
C LEU A 28 -3.92 9.71 -1.84
N VAL A 29 -4.01 11.00 -1.57
CA VAL A 29 -5.19 11.54 -0.88
C VAL A 29 -6.22 11.80 -1.96
N ALA A 30 -7.36 11.13 -1.87
CA ALA A 30 -8.47 11.23 -2.82
C ALA A 30 -9.23 12.57 -2.71
N ASN A 31 -8.65 13.59 -2.08
CA ASN A 31 -9.19 14.94 -2.13
C ASN A 31 -8.96 15.53 -3.54
N SER A 32 -9.62 16.63 -3.85
CA SER A 32 -9.66 17.25 -5.19
C SER A 32 -8.29 17.57 -5.81
N ASP A 33 -7.23 17.58 -5.01
CA ASP A 33 -5.88 17.89 -5.46
C ASP A 33 -5.14 16.69 -6.06
N GLY A 34 -5.58 15.45 -5.80
CA GLY A 34 -5.03 14.21 -6.39
C GLY A 34 -3.52 14.02 -6.17
N LYS A 35 -2.95 14.67 -5.14
CA LYS A 35 -1.50 14.65 -4.89
C LYS A 35 -1.11 13.38 -4.14
N ALA A 36 -0.05 12.72 -4.62
CA ALA A 36 0.56 11.61 -3.91
C ALA A 36 1.05 12.07 -2.54
N SER A 37 0.50 11.49 -1.48
CA SER A 37 0.88 11.76 -0.10
C SER A 37 2.01 10.86 0.39
N GLY A 38 2.24 9.72 -0.27
CA GLY A 38 3.32 8.80 0.10
C GLY A 38 3.67 7.83 -1.02
N ARG A 39 4.94 7.45 -1.09
CA ARG A 39 5.43 6.36 -1.95
C ARG A 39 6.37 5.47 -1.16
N HIS A 40 6.08 4.17 -1.12
CA HIS A 40 6.86 3.16 -0.42
C HIS A 40 7.35 2.12 -1.43
N ILE A 41 8.61 1.71 -1.29
CA ILE A 41 9.22 0.68 -2.13
C ILE A 41 9.66 -0.45 -1.20
N PHE A 42 9.13 -1.65 -1.43
CA PHE A 42 9.44 -2.84 -0.67
C PHE A 42 10.31 -3.78 -1.48
N ASN A 43 11.41 -4.23 -0.88
CA ASN A 43 12.26 -5.25 -1.47
C ASN A 43 11.75 -6.64 -1.04
N LEU A 44 11.15 -7.36 -1.99
CA LEU A 44 10.60 -8.71 -1.81
C LEU A 44 11.67 -9.74 -1.42
N LYS A 45 12.94 -9.53 -1.81
CA LYS A 45 14.05 -10.41 -1.38
C LYS A 45 14.31 -10.33 0.12
N THR A 46 14.01 -9.18 0.73
CA THR A 46 14.15 -8.98 2.19
C THR A 46 12.89 -9.37 2.96
N LEU A 47 11.81 -9.74 2.26
CA LEU A 47 10.51 -10.10 2.82
C LEU A 47 10.04 -11.49 2.32
N PRO A 48 10.86 -12.55 2.45
CA PRO A 48 10.49 -13.88 1.96
C PRO A 48 9.27 -14.42 2.71
N GLY A 49 8.21 -14.77 1.97
CA GLY A 49 6.96 -15.29 2.55
C GLY A 49 6.15 -14.28 3.36
N ALA A 50 6.48 -12.98 3.27
CA ALA A 50 5.71 -11.95 3.94
C ALA A 50 4.32 -11.78 3.31
N ASP A 51 3.33 -11.51 4.14
CA ASP A 51 2.01 -11.08 3.69
C ASP A 51 2.10 -9.63 3.21
N LEU A 52 2.05 -9.44 1.89
CA LEU A 52 2.15 -8.11 1.27
C LEU A 52 1.02 -7.18 1.69
N VAL A 53 -0.18 -7.70 1.99
CA VAL A 53 -1.30 -6.89 2.49
C VAL A 53 -0.93 -6.31 3.86
N LYS A 54 -0.38 -7.15 4.74
CA LYS A 54 0.08 -6.73 6.06
C LYS A 54 1.22 -5.72 5.97
N VAL A 55 2.22 -5.98 5.12
CA VAL A 55 3.36 -5.07 4.91
C VAL A 55 2.91 -3.69 4.42
N CYS A 56 2.01 -3.64 3.44
CA CYS A 56 1.44 -2.38 2.94
C CYS A 56 0.70 -1.62 4.06
N ARG A 57 -0.12 -2.31 4.85
CA ARG A 57 -0.85 -1.72 5.98
C ARG A 57 0.07 -1.17 7.06
N GLU A 58 1.10 -1.92 7.45
CA GLU A 58 2.06 -1.49 8.47
C GLU A 58 2.91 -0.30 8.00
N ALA A 59 3.18 -0.19 6.70
CA ALA A 59 3.96 0.91 6.15
C ALA A 59 3.20 2.25 6.10
N TYR A 60 1.88 2.23 5.96
CA TYR A 60 1.05 3.44 5.94
C TYR A 60 -0.33 3.22 6.59
N PRO A 61 -0.38 3.01 7.92
CA PRO A 61 -1.60 2.54 8.61
C PRO A 61 -2.77 3.51 8.49
N ILE A 62 -2.51 4.82 8.39
CA ILE A 62 -3.56 5.84 8.30
C ILE A 62 -4.39 5.77 7.01
N ALA A 63 -3.86 5.18 5.92
CA ALA A 63 -4.61 5.03 4.66
C ALA A 63 -5.54 3.81 4.65
N PHE A 64 -5.51 2.95 5.65
CA PHE A 64 -6.32 1.73 5.68
C PHE A 64 -7.37 1.78 6.79
N GLU A 65 -8.46 1.05 6.60
CA GLU A 65 -9.42 0.83 7.68
C GLU A 65 -8.83 -0.11 8.73
N GLU A 66 -9.12 0.15 10.01
CA GLU A 66 -8.82 -0.82 11.05
C GLU A 66 -9.63 -2.07 10.76
N LEU A 67 -8.97 -3.22 10.62
CA LEU A 67 -9.66 -4.49 10.68
C LEU A 67 -10.30 -4.56 12.07
N ALA A 68 -11.62 -4.47 12.13
CA ALA A 68 -12.35 -4.74 13.35
C ALA A 68 -11.93 -6.14 13.87
N PRO A 69 -11.70 -6.29 15.18
CA PRO A 69 -11.22 -7.54 15.79
C PRO A 69 -12.18 -8.71 15.62
#